data_AF-A0A6P0RK39-F1
#
_entry.id   AF-A0A6P0RK39-F1
#
_cell.length_a   1.000
_cell.length_b   1.000
_cell.length_c   1.000
_cell.angle_alpha   90.00
_cell.angle_beta   90.00
_cell.angle_gamma   90.00
#
_symmetry.space_group_name_H-M   'P 1'
#
loop_
_entity.id
_entity.type
_entity.pdbx_description
1 polymer ?
#
loop_
_entity_poly.entity_id
_entity_poly.type
_entity_poly.pdbx_seq_one_letter_code
_entity_poly.pdbx_strand_id
1 'polypeptide(L)'
;MLKSIFKPKINQNLKPENYSGVLRVIGDRAAGKTTYMAALARWPNADFSSPVELVISANKDGEYLIKQAQNLIEKGLQIEQTRLANDVLEIKDYSLRIVLKKSDNFSRSNTVLNLDISCKDYSGEFFSDVLQETDCQLLRDYLNDCFPATGIMLMIDGTTHRKDLEYARGVDKLLVALAGGDILGQKRRIALVLTKCELADLWGNRHRPKFLAEARFPIIFKRLESWQDLGMGNVEYFTTSAFGVTGNKYFKPNSQQIYRGRGGVASVLEDSKKWRPFGLVSPIYWICTGQRNLELDKD
;
A
#
# COMPACT_ATOMS: atom_id res chain seq x y z
N MET A 1 11.93 37.45 -50.00
CA MET A 1 11.96 35.98 -49.84
C MET A 1 12.87 35.64 -48.68
N LEU A 2 12.33 35.30 -47.52
CA LEU A 2 13.09 34.74 -46.40
C LEU A 2 12.33 33.52 -45.91
N LYS A 3 12.81 32.33 -46.29
CA LYS A 3 12.25 31.04 -45.88
C LYS A 3 12.59 30.80 -44.40
N SER A 4 11.59 30.32 -43.70
CA SER A 4 11.52 29.93 -42.29
C SER A 4 12.68 29.05 -41.82
N ILE A 5 13.37 29.51 -40.77
CA ILE A 5 14.09 28.65 -39.83
C ILE A 5 13.22 28.54 -38.57
N PHE A 6 12.36 27.52 -38.54
CA PHE A 6 11.79 27.00 -37.30
C PHE A 6 12.01 25.49 -37.29
N LYS A 7 13.18 25.08 -36.80
CA LYS A 7 13.34 23.72 -36.27
C LYS A 7 12.67 23.70 -34.90
N PRO A 8 11.82 22.71 -34.58
CA PRO A 8 11.35 22.55 -33.21
C PRO A 8 12.57 22.23 -32.33
N LYS A 9 12.78 23.03 -31.29
CA LYS A 9 13.68 22.68 -30.19
C LYS A 9 13.10 21.42 -29.54
N ILE A 10 13.71 20.27 -29.83
CA ILE A 10 13.52 19.05 -29.04
C ILE A 10 13.97 19.40 -27.63
N ASN A 11 13.00 19.36 -26.70
CA ASN A 11 13.19 19.75 -25.32
C ASN A 11 14.29 18.92 -24.65
N GLN A 12 15.01 19.62 -23.79
CA GLN A 12 16.19 19.20 -23.06
C GLN A 12 15.92 17.98 -22.17
N ASN A 13 16.88 17.04 -22.18
CA ASN A 13 17.14 15.94 -21.23
C ASN A 13 16.21 15.85 -20.00
N LEU A 14 15.21 14.98 -20.08
CA LEU A 14 14.53 14.45 -18.89
C LEU A 14 15.57 13.66 -18.09
N LYS A 15 15.86 14.03 -16.84
CA LYS A 15 16.66 13.19 -15.94
C LYS A 15 15.71 12.29 -15.16
N PRO A 16 15.70 10.96 -15.40
CA PRO A 16 14.87 10.06 -14.63
C PRO A 16 15.45 9.90 -13.21
N GLU A 17 14.62 10.10 -12.19
CA GLU A 17 14.92 9.71 -10.81
C GLU A 17 14.33 8.32 -10.59
N ASN A 18 15.16 7.34 -10.21
CA ASN A 18 14.71 5.97 -10.01
C ASN A 18 14.91 5.58 -8.55
N TYR A 19 13.85 5.11 -7.92
CA TYR A 19 13.88 4.50 -6.61
C TYR A 19 13.39 3.06 -6.71
N SER A 20 13.89 2.19 -5.86
CA SER A 20 13.41 0.82 -5.76
C SER A 20 13.05 0.46 -4.32
N GLY A 21 12.18 -0.52 -4.16
CA GLY A 21 11.78 -1.02 -2.86
C GLY A 21 11.36 -2.47 -2.89
N VAL A 22 11.87 -3.25 -1.93
CA VAL A 22 11.38 -4.58 -1.62
C VAL A 22 10.40 -4.46 -0.46
N LEU A 23 9.12 -4.74 -0.70
CA LEU A 23 8.05 -4.59 0.27
C LEU A 23 7.56 -5.97 0.74
N ARG A 24 7.22 -6.06 2.03
CA ARG A 24 6.39 -7.17 2.56
C ARG A 24 5.09 -6.60 3.06
N VAL A 25 3.99 -7.12 2.52
CA VAL A 25 2.65 -6.68 2.85
C VAL A 25 2.08 -7.64 3.89
N ILE A 26 1.93 -7.14 5.11
CA ILE A 26 1.50 -7.93 6.28
C ILE A 26 0.18 -7.35 6.76
N GLY A 27 -0.73 -8.23 7.17
CA GLY A 27 -2.02 -7.83 7.73
C GLY A 27 -2.97 -9.01 7.76
N ASP A 28 -4.07 -8.86 8.48
CA ASP A 28 -5.10 -9.89 8.63
C ASP A 28 -5.79 -10.22 7.28
N ARG A 29 -6.56 -11.31 7.22
CA ARG A 29 -7.34 -11.72 6.03
C ARG A 29 -8.24 -10.59 5.54
N ALA A 30 -8.90 -9.90 6.47
CA ALA A 30 -9.81 -8.82 6.15
C ALA A 30 -9.09 -7.52 5.73
N ALA A 31 -7.77 -7.38 5.87
CA ALA A 31 -7.10 -6.11 5.61
C ALA A 31 -7.21 -5.62 4.15
N GLY A 32 -7.53 -6.51 3.19
CA GLY A 32 -7.72 -6.14 1.78
C GLY A 32 -6.42 -6.03 0.98
N LYS A 33 -5.37 -6.75 1.39
CA LYS A 33 -4.02 -6.69 0.82
C LYS A 33 -3.98 -7.00 -0.68
N THR A 34 -4.54 -8.15 -1.08
CA THR A 34 -4.58 -8.56 -2.50
C THR A 34 -5.44 -7.60 -3.33
N THR A 35 -6.56 -7.11 -2.79
CA THR A 35 -7.42 -6.12 -3.45
C THR A 35 -6.70 -4.79 -3.65
N TYR A 36 -5.95 -4.32 -2.64
CA TYR A 36 -5.10 -3.14 -2.74
C TYR A 36 -4.05 -3.30 -3.85
N MET A 37 -3.35 -4.44 -3.87
CA MET A 37 -2.29 -4.73 -4.86
C MET A 37 -2.86 -4.81 -6.28
N ALA A 38 -4.02 -5.45 -6.44
CA ALA A 38 -4.71 -5.52 -7.73
C ALA A 38 -5.22 -4.16 -8.19
N ALA A 39 -5.77 -3.34 -7.28
CA ALA A 39 -6.19 -1.98 -7.57
C ALA A 39 -5.01 -1.08 -7.98
N LEU A 40 -3.86 -1.22 -7.30
CA LEU A 40 -2.62 -0.52 -7.62
C LEU A 40 -2.12 -0.90 -9.01
N ALA A 41 -2.00 -2.20 -9.29
CA ALA A 41 -1.52 -2.70 -10.57
C ALA A 41 -2.43 -2.28 -11.73
N ARG A 42 -3.74 -2.22 -11.49
CA ARG A 42 -4.73 -1.83 -12.50
C ARG A 42 -4.83 -0.31 -12.72
N TRP A 43 -4.62 0.47 -11.67
CA TRP A 43 -4.70 1.92 -11.60
C TRP A 43 -5.88 2.53 -12.41
N PRO A 44 -7.14 2.20 -12.07
CA PRO A 44 -8.31 2.54 -12.88
C PRO A 44 -8.76 4.00 -12.71
N ASN A 45 -9.27 4.58 -13.80
CA ASN A 45 -9.94 5.90 -13.86
C ASN A 45 -9.19 7.04 -13.14
N ALA A 46 -7.85 7.05 -13.19
CA ALA A 46 -7.03 8.09 -12.60
C ALA A 46 -7.43 9.49 -13.09
N ASP A 47 -7.46 10.47 -12.19
CA ASP A 47 -7.68 11.87 -12.55
C ASP A 47 -6.52 12.39 -13.42
N PHE A 48 -6.81 13.31 -14.33
CA PHE A 48 -5.79 14.02 -15.10
C PHE A 48 -4.81 14.79 -14.21
N SER A 49 -5.27 15.27 -13.04
CA SER A 49 -4.43 15.91 -12.03
C SER A 49 -3.63 14.93 -11.18
N SER A 50 -3.82 13.61 -11.37
CA SER A 50 -3.09 12.61 -10.59
C SER A 50 -1.58 12.76 -10.84
N PRO A 51 -0.75 12.78 -9.78
CA PRO A 51 0.70 12.73 -9.92
C PRO A 51 1.18 11.39 -10.48
N VAL A 52 0.35 10.34 -10.44
CA VAL A 52 0.66 9.02 -11.01
C VAL A 52 0.29 9.02 -12.48
N GLU A 53 1.28 8.83 -13.34
CA GLU A 53 1.07 8.74 -14.78
C GLU A 53 0.51 7.37 -15.18
N LEU A 54 1.15 6.30 -14.70
CA LEU A 54 0.77 4.92 -14.98
C LEU A 54 1.47 3.94 -14.04
N VAL A 55 0.92 2.72 -13.97
CA VAL A 55 1.50 1.57 -13.27
C VAL A 55 1.66 0.43 -14.28
N ILE A 56 2.84 -0.19 -14.33
CA ILE A 56 3.18 -1.27 -15.25
C ILE A 56 3.57 -2.50 -14.45
N SER A 57 3.15 -3.68 -14.92
CA SER A 57 3.75 -4.93 -14.43
C SER A 57 5.18 -5.10 -14.95
N ALA A 58 6.08 -5.53 -14.07
CA ALA A 58 7.45 -5.89 -14.42
C ALA A 58 7.67 -7.42 -14.48
N ASN A 59 6.68 -8.24 -14.09
CA ASN A 59 6.76 -9.70 -14.17
C ASN A 59 5.39 -10.39 -14.33
N LYS A 60 5.40 -11.73 -14.42
CA LYS A 60 4.17 -12.52 -14.61
C LYS A 60 3.20 -12.44 -13.43
N ASP A 61 3.71 -12.34 -12.21
CA ASP A 61 2.88 -12.21 -11.02
C ASP A 61 2.19 -10.84 -10.98
N GLY A 62 2.88 -9.76 -11.35
CA GLY A 62 2.26 -8.43 -11.51
C GLY A 62 1.17 -8.43 -12.59
N GLU A 63 1.37 -9.16 -13.70
CA GLU A 63 0.33 -9.33 -14.73
C GLU A 63 -0.87 -10.12 -14.18
N TYR A 64 -0.62 -11.08 -13.29
CA TYR A 64 -1.69 -11.79 -12.60
C TYR A 64 -2.57 -10.83 -11.77
N LEU A 65 -1.98 -9.85 -11.06
CA LEU A 65 -2.77 -8.84 -10.34
C LEU A 65 -3.67 -8.02 -11.27
N ILE A 66 -3.16 -7.60 -12.42
CA ILE A 66 -3.94 -6.87 -13.44
C ILE A 66 -5.12 -7.74 -13.92
N LYS A 67 -4.87 -9.02 -14.18
CA LYS A 67 -5.92 -9.98 -14.58
C LYS A 67 -6.95 -10.19 -13.47
N GLN A 68 -6.53 -10.26 -12.20
CA GLN A 68 -7.47 -10.36 -11.07
C GLN A 68 -8.36 -9.12 -10.97
N ALA A 69 -7.78 -7.93 -11.11
CA ALA A 69 -8.53 -6.68 -11.13
C ALA A 69 -9.58 -6.64 -12.25
N GLN A 70 -9.19 -6.97 -13.48
CA GLN A 70 -10.09 -6.94 -14.65
C GLN A 70 -11.17 -8.04 -14.59
N ASN A 71 -10.79 -9.26 -14.19
CA ASN A 71 -11.71 -10.39 -14.25
C ASN A 71 -12.62 -10.51 -13.04
N LEU A 72 -12.21 -9.99 -11.88
CA LEU A 72 -12.95 -10.09 -10.63
C LEU A 72 -13.43 -8.73 -10.15
N ILE A 73 -12.52 -7.80 -9.83
CA ILE A 73 -12.90 -6.51 -9.20
C ILE A 73 -13.82 -5.71 -10.12
N GLU A 74 -13.46 -5.50 -11.39
CA GLU A 74 -14.29 -4.72 -12.35
C GLU A 74 -15.69 -5.33 -12.58
N LYS A 75 -15.85 -6.62 -12.28
CA LYS A 75 -17.12 -7.35 -12.38
C LYS A 75 -17.88 -7.42 -11.05
N GLY A 76 -17.42 -6.72 -10.02
CA GLY A 76 -18.03 -6.75 -8.68
C GLY A 76 -17.88 -8.10 -7.98
N LEU A 77 -16.83 -8.87 -8.31
CA LEU A 77 -16.55 -10.16 -7.68
C LEU A 77 -15.44 -10.02 -6.64
N GLN A 78 -15.49 -10.87 -5.62
CA GLN A 78 -14.49 -10.91 -4.55
C GLN A 78 -13.20 -11.57 -5.06
N ILE A 79 -12.06 -10.99 -4.72
CA ILE A 79 -10.76 -11.63 -4.92
C ILE A 79 -10.57 -12.73 -3.88
N GLU A 80 -10.03 -13.87 -4.31
CA GLU A 80 -9.68 -14.98 -3.42
C GLU A 80 -8.65 -14.56 -2.38
N GLN A 81 -8.80 -15.08 -1.18
CA GLN A 81 -7.87 -14.81 -0.09
C GLN A 81 -6.56 -15.53 -0.35
N THR A 82 -5.44 -14.83 -0.13
CA THR A 82 -4.11 -15.42 -0.14
C THR A 82 -4.05 -16.57 0.86
N ARG A 83 -3.62 -17.74 0.38
CA ARG A 83 -3.49 -18.94 1.21
C ARG A 83 -2.18 -18.91 1.96
N LEU A 84 -2.15 -19.52 3.15
CA LEU A 84 -0.89 -19.73 3.86
C LEU A 84 -0.03 -20.71 3.07
N ALA A 85 1.11 -20.23 2.57
CA ALA A 85 2.09 -21.05 1.87
C ALA A 85 2.90 -21.87 2.88
N ASN A 86 3.33 -23.06 2.48
CA ASN A 86 4.18 -23.91 3.32
C ASN A 86 5.65 -23.46 3.28
N ASP A 87 6.03 -22.72 2.23
CA ASP A 87 7.34 -22.12 2.04
C ASP A 87 7.18 -20.69 1.50
N VAL A 88 8.01 -19.76 1.98
CA VAL A 88 8.03 -18.36 1.56
C VAL A 88 8.46 -18.17 0.09
N LEU A 89 9.14 -19.17 -0.49
CA LEU A 89 9.48 -19.23 -1.90
C LEU A 89 8.26 -19.49 -2.80
N GLU A 90 7.18 -20.05 -2.27
CA GLU A 90 5.92 -20.28 -3.01
C GLU A 90 5.06 -19.01 -3.08
N ILE A 91 5.35 -18.01 -2.25
CA ILE A 91 4.62 -16.75 -2.23
C ILE A 91 4.97 -15.95 -3.48
N LYS A 92 3.95 -15.61 -4.27
CA LYS A 92 4.07 -14.75 -5.45
C LYS A 92 4.78 -13.45 -5.12
N ASP A 93 5.75 -13.09 -5.95
CA ASP A 93 6.50 -11.85 -5.83
C ASP A 93 6.05 -10.90 -6.94
N TYR A 94 5.18 -9.96 -6.59
CA TYR A 94 4.59 -9.04 -7.54
C TYR A 94 5.56 -7.89 -7.83
N SER A 95 6.01 -7.76 -9.07
CA SER A 95 6.88 -6.65 -9.46
C SER A 95 6.11 -5.60 -10.28
N LEU A 96 6.12 -4.35 -9.83
CA LEU A 96 5.42 -3.23 -10.46
C LEU A 96 6.36 -2.04 -10.63
N ARG A 97 6.20 -1.29 -11.72
CA ARG A 97 6.78 0.03 -11.94
C ARG A 97 5.69 1.08 -11.85
N ILE A 98 5.86 2.06 -10.96
CA ILE A 98 4.96 3.21 -10.83
C ILE A 98 5.70 4.43 -11.39
N VAL A 99 5.09 5.09 -12.37
CA VAL A 99 5.66 6.29 -13.02
C VAL A 99 4.95 7.53 -12.47
N LEU A 100 5.70 8.45 -11.89
CA LEU A 100 5.19 9.70 -11.33
C LEU A 100 5.62 10.90 -12.19
N LYS A 101 4.68 11.82 -12.39
CA LYS A 101 4.93 13.15 -12.94
C LYS A 101 5.47 14.05 -11.83
N LYS A 102 6.67 14.60 -12.00
CA LYS A 102 7.17 15.67 -11.12
C LYS A 102 6.87 17.01 -11.77
N SER A 103 5.80 17.68 -11.31
CA SER A 103 5.52 19.07 -11.67
C SER A 103 6.36 19.97 -10.77
N ASP A 104 7.50 20.43 -11.27
CA ASP A 104 8.28 21.44 -10.55
C ASP A 104 7.74 22.82 -10.95
N ASN A 105 7.02 23.50 -10.05
CA ASN A 105 6.44 24.82 -10.33
C ASN A 105 7.50 25.90 -10.59
N PHE A 106 8.77 25.64 -10.23
CA PHE A 106 9.89 26.57 -10.42
C PHE A 106 10.81 26.23 -11.60
N SER A 107 10.81 24.97 -12.06
CA SER A 107 11.69 24.51 -13.14
C SER A 107 10.87 23.90 -14.28
N ARG A 108 11.05 24.38 -15.52
CA ARG A 108 10.51 23.77 -16.75
C ARG A 108 11.07 22.37 -17.05
N SER A 109 11.73 21.71 -16.09
CA SER A 109 12.18 20.34 -16.24
C SER A 109 11.07 19.37 -15.84
N ASN A 110 10.44 18.74 -16.84
CA ASN A 110 9.64 17.54 -16.60
C ASN A 110 10.61 16.46 -16.10
N THR A 111 10.57 16.14 -14.82
CA THR A 111 11.32 15.00 -14.29
C THR A 111 10.34 13.85 -14.12
N VAL A 112 10.72 12.67 -14.60
CA VAL A 112 9.94 11.45 -14.45
C VAL A 112 10.57 10.68 -13.30
N LEU A 113 9.78 10.37 -12.28
CA LEU A 113 10.23 9.58 -11.15
C LEU A 113 9.64 8.18 -11.27
N ASN A 114 10.50 7.17 -11.30
CA ASN A 114 10.10 5.77 -11.35
C ASN A 114 10.28 5.12 -9.98
N LEU A 115 9.25 4.44 -9.51
CA LEU A 115 9.31 3.54 -8.36
C LEU A 115 9.24 2.10 -8.87
N ASP A 116 10.34 1.37 -8.77
CA ASP A 116 10.41 -0.05 -9.11
C ASP A 116 10.29 -0.90 -7.84
N ILE A 117 9.16 -1.57 -7.67
CA ILE A 117 8.87 -2.33 -6.46
C ILE A 117 8.75 -3.83 -6.73
N SER A 118 9.21 -4.61 -5.76
CA SER A 118 8.84 -6.01 -5.61
C SER A 118 8.09 -6.20 -4.29
N CYS A 119 7.03 -6.98 -4.29
CA CYS A 119 6.17 -7.08 -3.13
C CYS A 119 5.55 -8.46 -2.99
N LYS A 120 5.62 -9.00 -1.77
CA LYS A 120 4.96 -10.25 -1.40
C LYS A 120 3.76 -9.94 -0.50
N ASP A 121 2.60 -10.47 -0.91
CA ASP A 121 1.36 -10.46 -0.13
C ASP A 121 1.35 -11.70 0.77
N TYR A 122 1.59 -11.52 2.06
CA TYR A 122 1.59 -12.64 3.01
C TYR A 122 0.17 -13.04 3.40
N SER A 123 -0.05 -14.31 3.78
CA SER A 123 -1.38 -14.75 4.20
C SER A 123 -1.87 -14.00 5.44
N GLY A 124 -3.20 -13.88 5.59
CA GLY A 124 -3.77 -13.32 6.81
C GLY A 124 -3.41 -14.10 8.07
N GLU A 125 -3.35 -15.43 7.95
CA GLU A 125 -2.86 -16.37 8.97
C GLU A 125 -1.49 -15.99 9.50
N PHE A 126 -0.62 -15.47 8.64
CA PHE A 126 0.71 -15.10 9.10
C PHE A 126 0.61 -14.06 10.22
N PHE A 127 -0.30 -13.10 10.08
CA PHE A 127 -0.50 -12.05 11.06
C PHE A 127 -1.34 -12.47 12.27
N SER A 128 -2.43 -13.23 12.05
CA SER A 128 -3.35 -13.61 13.13
C SER A 128 -2.87 -14.81 13.95
N ASP A 129 -2.16 -15.74 13.33
CA ASP A 129 -1.90 -17.07 13.89
C ASP A 129 -0.40 -17.32 14.01
N VAL A 130 0.34 -17.26 12.90
CA VAL A 130 1.76 -17.63 12.86
C VAL A 130 2.61 -16.68 13.69
N LEU A 131 2.36 -15.37 13.62
CA LEU A 131 3.00 -14.42 14.53
C LEU A 131 2.66 -14.75 15.99
N GLN A 132 1.51 -15.32 16.31
CA GLN A 132 1.16 -15.67 17.70
C GLN A 132 1.81 -16.98 18.18
N GLU A 133 2.29 -17.83 17.27
CA GLU A 133 3.01 -19.05 17.61
C GLU A 133 4.41 -18.79 18.20
N THR A 134 4.92 -19.78 18.91
CA THR A 134 6.29 -19.76 19.45
C THR A 134 7.07 -20.84 18.72
N ASP A 135 8.24 -20.49 18.19
CA ASP A 135 9.25 -21.44 17.70
C ASP A 135 8.83 -22.35 16.53
N CYS A 136 7.98 -21.89 15.61
CA CYS A 136 7.67 -22.64 14.39
C CYS A 136 8.59 -22.26 13.22
N GLN A 137 8.94 -23.24 12.38
CA GLN A 137 9.82 -23.02 11.21
C GLN A 137 9.24 -22.00 10.24
N LEU A 138 7.92 -22.08 10.02
CA LEU A 138 7.21 -21.18 9.14
C LEU A 138 7.33 -19.71 9.59
N LEU A 139 7.18 -19.44 10.89
CA LEU A 139 7.38 -18.10 11.44
C LEU A 139 8.81 -17.59 11.16
N ARG A 140 9.82 -18.44 11.38
CA ARG A 140 11.22 -18.06 11.09
C ARG A 140 11.42 -17.72 9.62
N ASP A 141 10.86 -18.51 8.71
CA ASP A 141 11.04 -18.30 7.27
C ASP A 141 10.41 -16.97 6.82
N TYR A 142 9.19 -16.67 7.27
CA TYR A 142 8.53 -15.41 6.95
C TYR A 142 9.24 -14.19 7.55
N LEU A 143 9.72 -14.29 8.80
CA LEU A 143 10.51 -13.22 9.42
C LEU A 143 11.86 -13.04 8.71
N ASN A 144 12.49 -14.14 8.29
CA ASN A 144 13.73 -14.10 7.55
C ASN A 144 13.59 -13.41 6.19
N ASP A 145 12.46 -13.60 5.51
CA ASP A 145 12.15 -12.90 4.25
C ASP A 145 11.72 -11.43 4.46
N CYS A 146 11.36 -11.04 5.69
CA CYS A 146 11.19 -9.62 6.05
C CYS A 146 12.52 -8.90 6.25
N PHE A 147 13.60 -9.59 6.65
CA PHE A 147 14.89 -8.95 6.89
C PHE A 147 15.51 -8.29 5.66
N PRO A 148 15.52 -8.83 4.43
CA PRO A 148 16.07 -8.10 3.30
C PRO A 148 15.14 -6.98 2.77
N ALA A 149 13.92 -6.83 3.29
CA ALA A 149 12.95 -5.88 2.77
C ALA A 149 13.32 -4.42 3.09
N THR A 150 13.14 -3.53 2.11
CA THR A 150 13.25 -2.07 2.25
C THR A 150 12.25 -1.54 3.27
N GLY A 151 11.04 -2.10 3.29
CA GLY A 151 10.03 -1.72 4.26
C GLY A 151 8.89 -2.73 4.37
N ILE A 152 8.18 -2.62 5.48
CA ILE A 152 6.99 -3.40 5.77
C ILE A 152 5.77 -2.50 5.56
N MET A 153 4.80 -2.98 4.80
CA MET A 153 3.48 -2.38 4.71
C MET A 153 2.53 -3.15 5.61
N LEU A 154 2.28 -2.62 6.80
CA LEU A 154 1.37 -3.20 7.78
C LEU A 154 -0.05 -2.69 7.51
N MET A 155 -0.89 -3.51 6.89
CA MET A 155 -2.25 -3.16 6.49
C MET A 155 -3.27 -3.62 7.53
N ILE A 156 -4.14 -2.70 7.94
CA ILE A 156 -5.22 -2.96 8.90
C ILE A 156 -6.54 -2.46 8.32
N ASP A 157 -7.59 -3.27 8.42
CA ASP A 157 -8.96 -2.80 8.17
C ASP A 157 -9.32 -1.70 9.16
N GLY A 158 -9.55 -0.46 8.70
CA GLY A 158 -9.85 0.66 9.60
C GLY A 158 -11.09 0.46 10.48
N THR A 159 -11.97 -0.48 10.14
CA THR A 159 -13.18 -0.80 10.89
C THR A 159 -12.93 -1.77 12.06
N THR A 160 -11.80 -2.48 12.10
CA THR A 160 -11.51 -3.54 13.10
C THR A 160 -10.86 -3.05 14.39
N HIS A 161 -11.09 -1.80 14.81
CA HIS A 161 -10.58 -1.21 16.06
C HIS A 161 -10.72 -2.10 17.31
N ARG A 162 -11.73 -2.98 17.37
CA ARG A 162 -11.90 -3.96 18.48
C ARG A 162 -10.82 -5.06 18.54
N LYS A 163 -9.97 -5.15 17.51
CA LYS A 163 -8.83 -6.07 17.40
C LYS A 163 -7.49 -5.42 17.75
N ASP A 164 -7.48 -4.14 18.17
CA ASP A 164 -6.24 -3.40 18.46
C ASP A 164 -5.27 -4.16 19.37
N LEU A 165 -5.77 -4.75 20.47
CA LEU A 165 -4.94 -5.56 21.38
C LEU A 165 -4.38 -6.83 20.73
N GLU A 166 -5.18 -7.51 19.89
CA GLU A 166 -4.76 -8.73 19.18
C GLU A 166 -3.66 -8.40 18.16
N TYR A 167 -3.87 -7.34 17.39
CA TYR A 167 -2.91 -6.85 16.41
C TYR A 167 -1.63 -6.35 17.08
N ALA A 168 -1.72 -5.66 18.21
CA ALA A 168 -0.55 -5.21 18.97
C ALA A 168 0.36 -6.37 19.38
N ARG A 169 -0.19 -7.54 19.76
CA ARG A 169 0.62 -8.73 20.09
C ARG A 169 1.41 -9.26 18.89
N GLY A 170 0.79 -9.28 17.71
CA GLY A 170 1.47 -9.67 16.47
C GLY A 170 2.56 -8.68 16.09
N VAL A 171 2.25 -7.38 16.21
CA VAL A 171 3.20 -6.29 15.97
C VAL A 171 4.39 -6.38 16.91
N ASP A 172 4.20 -6.59 18.22
CA ASP A 172 5.30 -6.68 19.19
C ASP A 172 6.33 -7.75 18.78
N LYS A 173 5.88 -8.92 18.32
CA LYS A 173 6.77 -9.98 17.85
C LYS A 173 7.48 -9.65 16.53
N LEU A 174 6.77 -9.02 15.59
CA LEU A 174 7.38 -8.52 14.36
C LEU A 174 8.48 -7.48 14.67
N LEU A 175 8.22 -6.54 15.58
CA LEU A 175 9.18 -5.50 15.96
C LEU A 175 10.41 -6.07 16.65
N VAL A 176 10.24 -7.06 17.54
CA VAL A 176 11.36 -7.77 18.18
C VAL A 176 12.22 -8.47 17.14
N ALA A 177 11.59 -9.17 16.18
CA ALA A 177 12.32 -9.82 15.09
C ALA A 177 13.11 -8.80 14.26
N LEU A 178 12.47 -7.71 13.84
CA LEU A 178 13.10 -6.67 13.02
C LEU A 178 14.25 -5.94 13.74
N ALA A 179 14.18 -5.79 15.07
CA ALA A 179 15.24 -5.16 15.86
C ALA A 179 16.54 -5.99 15.90
N GLY A 180 16.47 -7.31 15.72
CA GLY A 180 17.64 -8.20 15.71
C GLY A 180 18.41 -8.22 14.37
N GLY A 181 17.85 -7.64 13.31
CA GLY A 181 18.41 -7.69 11.95
C GLY A 181 18.96 -6.34 11.50
N ASP A 182 20.14 -5.97 12.00
CA ASP A 182 20.87 -4.77 11.57
C ASP A 182 21.46 -5.01 10.17
N ILE A 183 20.74 -4.56 9.14
CA ILE A 183 21.21 -4.63 7.76
C ILE A 183 21.63 -3.21 7.35
N LEU A 184 22.94 -3.04 7.19
CA LEU A 184 23.56 -1.95 6.40
C LEU A 184 23.29 -0.53 6.90
N GLY A 185 23.03 -0.33 8.20
CA GLY A 185 22.90 1.00 8.80
C GLY A 185 21.70 1.83 8.33
N GLN A 186 20.74 1.23 7.61
CA GLN A 186 19.49 1.89 7.24
C GLN A 186 18.38 1.54 8.22
N LYS A 187 17.73 2.58 8.77
CA LYS A 187 16.56 2.40 9.62
C LYS A 187 15.43 1.74 8.84
N ARG A 188 14.86 0.69 9.43
CA ARG A 188 13.69 -0.02 8.91
C ARG A 188 12.50 0.92 8.78
N ARG A 189 11.73 0.79 7.71
CA ARG A 189 10.49 1.56 7.48
C ARG A 189 9.27 0.68 7.63
N ILE A 190 8.33 1.08 8.48
CA ILE A 190 7.02 0.46 8.62
C ILE A 190 5.95 1.47 8.22
N ALA A 191 5.21 1.20 7.15
CA ALA A 191 4.03 1.98 6.79
C ALA A 191 2.80 1.32 7.41
N LEU A 192 2.17 1.96 8.39
CA LEU A 192 0.86 1.52 8.89
C LEU A 192 -0.23 2.07 7.98
N VAL A 193 -0.92 1.18 7.27
CA VAL A 193 -1.92 1.53 6.26
C VAL A 193 -3.31 1.12 6.73
N LEU A 194 -4.15 2.09 7.04
CA LEU A 194 -5.57 1.86 7.32
C LEU A 194 -6.35 1.75 6.01
N THR A 195 -6.97 0.60 5.78
CA THR A 195 -7.74 0.31 4.57
C THR A 195 -9.23 0.57 4.78
N LYS A 196 -9.98 0.53 3.67
CA LYS A 196 -11.45 0.73 3.63
C LYS A 196 -11.87 2.14 4.00
N CYS A 197 -10.99 3.11 3.78
CA CYS A 197 -11.25 4.50 4.15
C CYS A 197 -12.31 5.17 3.28
N GLU A 198 -12.85 4.49 2.27
CA GLU A 198 -14.09 4.86 1.58
C GLU A 198 -15.36 4.64 2.39
N LEU A 199 -15.29 4.00 3.56
CA LEU A 199 -16.44 3.82 4.43
C LEU A 199 -16.70 5.08 5.27
N ALA A 200 -17.98 5.39 5.51
CA ALA A 200 -18.41 6.64 6.17
C ALA A 200 -17.71 6.91 7.50
N ASP A 201 -17.53 5.87 8.32
CA ASP A 201 -16.91 5.96 9.65
C ASP A 201 -15.42 6.37 9.60
N LEU A 202 -14.78 6.25 8.43
CA LEU A 202 -13.34 6.49 8.22
C LEU A 202 -13.10 7.70 7.32
N TRP A 203 -13.97 7.91 6.33
CA TRP A 203 -13.81 8.91 5.27
C TRP A 203 -13.57 10.33 5.79
N GLY A 204 -14.28 10.73 6.86
CA GLY A 204 -14.16 12.07 7.44
C GLY A 204 -12.76 12.42 7.91
N ASN A 205 -11.95 11.42 8.30
CA ASN A 205 -10.59 11.60 8.81
C ASN A 205 -9.53 10.96 7.91
N ARG A 206 -9.86 10.58 6.66
CA ARG A 206 -8.90 9.92 5.75
C ARG A 206 -7.63 10.76 5.55
N HIS A 207 -7.75 12.07 5.38
CA HIS A 207 -6.61 12.99 5.22
C HIS A 207 -5.83 13.26 6.52
N ARG A 208 -6.15 12.55 7.61
CA ARG A 208 -5.48 12.64 8.91
C ARG A 208 -5.10 11.23 9.40
N PRO A 209 -4.24 10.51 8.66
CA PRO A 209 -3.98 9.09 8.91
C PRO A 209 -3.41 8.82 10.32
N LYS A 210 -2.49 9.67 10.80
CA LYS A 210 -1.91 9.55 12.14
C LYS A 210 -2.97 9.67 13.24
N PHE A 211 -3.85 10.68 13.14
CA PHE A 211 -4.97 10.87 14.05
C PHE A 211 -5.94 9.68 14.02
N LEU A 212 -6.26 9.18 12.82
CA LEU A 212 -7.17 8.04 12.67
C LEU A 212 -6.59 6.76 13.28
N ALA A 213 -5.28 6.52 13.10
CA ALA A 213 -4.57 5.41 13.71
C ALA A 213 -4.55 5.52 15.24
N GLU A 214 -4.19 6.67 15.79
CA GLU A 214 -4.20 6.91 17.24
C GLU A 214 -5.59 6.74 17.85
N ALA A 215 -6.63 7.27 17.20
CA ALA A 215 -7.99 7.24 17.72
C ALA A 215 -8.62 5.84 17.67
N ARG A 216 -8.28 5.02 16.67
CA ARG A 216 -8.90 3.69 16.46
C ARG A 216 -8.04 2.53 16.94
N PHE A 217 -6.72 2.67 16.90
CA PHE A 217 -5.75 1.63 17.26
C PHE A 217 -4.69 2.17 18.22
N PRO A 218 -5.09 2.73 19.39
CA PRO A 218 -4.19 3.41 20.31
C PRO A 218 -3.08 2.50 20.86
N ILE A 219 -3.29 1.19 20.96
CA ILE A 219 -2.28 0.27 21.48
C ILE A 219 -1.20 0.06 20.42
N ILE A 220 -1.55 -0.34 19.20
CA ILE A 220 -0.58 -0.49 18.10
C ILE A 220 0.16 0.83 17.87
N PHE A 221 -0.56 1.94 17.84
CA PHE A 221 0.02 3.27 17.66
C PHE A 221 1.13 3.53 18.68
N LYS A 222 0.86 3.33 19.98
CA LYS A 222 1.86 3.50 21.04
C LYS A 222 3.06 2.56 20.89
N ARG A 223 2.85 1.31 20.47
CA ARG A 223 3.94 0.34 20.24
C ARG A 223 4.87 0.80 19.12
N LEU A 224 4.29 1.23 18.01
CA LEU A 224 5.04 1.72 16.85
C LEU A 224 5.77 3.03 17.14
N GLU A 225 5.13 4.01 17.78
CA GLU A 225 5.79 5.25 18.19
C GLU A 225 6.94 4.97 19.16
N SER A 226 6.72 4.12 20.18
CA SER A 226 7.79 3.77 21.14
C SER A 226 8.98 3.10 20.45
N TRP A 227 8.73 2.21 19.49
CA TRP A 227 9.79 1.54 18.73
C TRP A 227 10.58 2.53 17.86
N GLN A 228 9.89 3.50 17.24
CA GLN A 228 10.54 4.59 16.52
C GLN A 228 11.36 5.50 17.44
N ASP A 229 10.83 5.87 18.62
CA ASP A 229 11.48 6.75 19.59
C ASP A 229 12.75 6.12 20.18
N LEU A 230 12.77 4.79 20.31
CA LEU A 230 13.96 4.00 20.65
C LEU A 230 14.99 3.95 19.52
N GLY A 231 14.71 4.57 18.37
CA GLY A 231 15.62 4.66 17.22
C GLY A 231 15.69 3.39 16.38
N MET A 232 14.83 2.40 16.63
CA MET A 232 14.86 1.08 15.99
C MET A 232 14.38 1.09 14.53
N GLY A 233 13.71 2.16 14.12
CA GLY A 233 13.24 2.36 12.75
C GLY A 233 12.45 3.64 12.58
N ASN A 234 11.71 3.72 11.48
CA ASN A 234 10.79 4.79 11.14
C ASN A 234 9.40 4.20 10.87
N VAL A 235 8.39 4.89 11.35
CA VAL A 235 6.98 4.55 11.17
C VAL A 235 6.27 5.74 10.54
N GLU A 236 5.42 5.48 9.57
CA GLU A 236 4.52 6.48 9.02
C GLU A 236 3.13 5.90 8.77
N TYR A 237 2.12 6.76 8.83
CA TYR A 237 0.71 6.42 8.82
C TYR A 237 0.07 6.82 7.50
N PHE A 238 -0.77 5.94 6.97
CA PHE A 238 -1.45 6.13 5.71
C PHE A 238 -2.89 5.63 5.79
N THR A 239 -3.73 6.18 4.93
CA THR A 239 -5.09 5.71 4.70
C THR A 239 -5.25 5.42 3.23
N THR A 240 -6.03 4.41 2.91
CA THR A 240 -6.28 4.04 1.53
C THR A 240 -7.68 3.48 1.34
N SER A 241 -8.15 3.59 0.09
CA SER A 241 -9.24 2.78 -0.42
C SER A 241 -8.84 2.14 -1.74
N ALA A 242 -9.08 0.83 -1.81
CA ALA A 242 -8.94 0.09 -3.07
C ALA A 242 -10.12 0.31 -4.02
N PHE A 243 -11.27 0.85 -3.56
CA PHE A 243 -12.47 1.06 -4.39
C PHE A 243 -12.84 2.52 -4.62
N GLY A 244 -12.54 3.38 -3.65
CA GLY A 244 -12.91 4.78 -3.65
C GLY A 244 -14.38 5.02 -3.39
N VAL A 245 -14.85 6.18 -3.85
CA VAL A 245 -16.19 6.69 -3.57
C VAL A 245 -16.91 7.03 -4.87
N THR A 246 -18.23 7.03 -4.81
CA THR A 246 -19.12 7.54 -5.86
C THR A 246 -19.84 8.80 -5.39
N GLY A 247 -20.16 9.67 -6.35
CA GLY A 247 -21.01 10.84 -6.15
C GLY A 247 -20.24 12.16 -6.07
N ASN A 248 -20.74 13.18 -6.79
CA ASN A 248 -20.15 14.53 -6.80
C ASN A 248 -20.72 15.43 -5.69
N LYS A 249 -21.85 15.05 -5.09
CA LYS A 249 -22.63 15.89 -4.15
C LYS A 249 -22.90 15.24 -2.80
N TYR A 250 -22.98 13.91 -2.78
CA TYR A 250 -23.08 13.11 -1.55
C TYR A 250 -22.06 11.98 -1.65
N PHE A 251 -21.21 11.88 -0.64
CA PHE A 251 -20.26 10.80 -0.52
C PHE A 251 -21.03 9.48 -0.36
N LYS A 252 -20.74 8.52 -1.24
CA LYS A 252 -21.18 7.14 -1.10
C LYS A 252 -19.98 6.23 -1.36
N PRO A 253 -19.67 5.27 -0.47
CA PRO A 253 -18.64 4.27 -0.75
C PRO A 253 -18.89 3.59 -2.10
N ASN A 254 -17.87 3.43 -2.96
CA ASN A 254 -18.00 2.66 -4.21
C ASN A 254 -17.88 1.16 -3.93
N SER A 255 -18.63 0.68 -2.95
CA SER A 255 -18.48 -0.68 -2.45
C SER A 255 -19.81 -1.22 -1.99
N GLN A 256 -20.15 -2.43 -2.42
CA GLN A 256 -21.26 -3.20 -1.89
C GLN A 256 -20.75 -4.15 -0.82
N GLN A 257 -21.26 -3.99 0.40
CA GLN A 257 -20.89 -4.85 1.53
C GLN A 257 -21.47 -6.26 1.34
N ILE A 258 -20.61 -7.26 1.40
CA ILE A 258 -20.97 -8.69 1.45
C ILE A 258 -21.13 -9.14 2.90
N TYR A 259 -20.21 -8.72 3.77
CA TYR A 259 -20.20 -9.12 5.18
C TYR A 259 -19.65 -8.00 6.07
N ARG A 260 -20.16 -7.92 7.30
CA ARG A 260 -19.60 -7.09 8.37
C ARG A 260 -19.66 -7.86 9.68
N GLY A 261 -18.53 -7.91 10.37
CA GLY A 261 -18.45 -8.52 11.68
C GLY A 261 -17.25 -8.02 12.47
N ARG A 262 -16.94 -8.72 13.57
CA ARG A 262 -15.78 -8.36 14.41
C ARG A 262 -14.46 -8.47 13.66
N GLY A 263 -14.38 -9.40 12.71
CA GLY A 263 -13.21 -9.61 11.85
C GLY A 263 -13.05 -8.58 10.73
N GLY A 264 -13.99 -7.64 10.56
CA GLY A 264 -13.91 -6.58 9.56
C GLY A 264 -15.05 -6.59 8.57
N VAL A 265 -14.87 -5.82 7.49
CA VAL A 265 -15.86 -5.61 6.44
C VAL A 265 -15.42 -6.24 5.12
N ALA A 266 -16.13 -7.23 4.59
CA ALA A 266 -15.89 -7.70 3.22
C ALA A 266 -16.83 -6.98 2.26
N SER A 267 -16.29 -6.40 1.20
CA SER A 267 -17.03 -5.69 0.18
C SER A 267 -16.50 -6.01 -1.22
N VAL A 268 -17.34 -5.81 -2.22
CA VAL A 268 -16.98 -5.80 -3.64
C VAL A 268 -17.22 -4.42 -4.23
N LEU A 269 -16.57 -4.13 -5.34
CA LEU A 269 -16.76 -2.89 -6.09
C LEU A 269 -18.21 -2.79 -6.59
N GLU A 270 -18.85 -1.64 -6.39
CA GLU A 270 -20.25 -1.42 -6.82
C GLU A 270 -20.33 -0.95 -8.28
N ASP A 271 -19.53 0.05 -8.67
CA ASP A 271 -19.55 0.66 -10.00
C ASP A 271 -18.14 0.77 -10.58
N SER A 272 -17.82 -0.10 -11.54
CA SER A 272 -16.50 -0.14 -12.17
C SER A 272 -16.17 1.08 -13.03
N LYS A 273 -17.19 1.79 -13.55
CA LYS A 273 -16.99 3.03 -14.31
C LYS A 273 -16.57 4.19 -13.41
N LYS A 274 -16.83 4.09 -12.11
CA LYS A 274 -16.45 5.07 -11.09
C LYS A 274 -15.37 4.54 -10.15
N TRP A 275 -14.72 3.44 -10.51
CA TRP A 275 -13.67 2.85 -9.68
C TRP A 275 -12.45 3.76 -9.66
N ARG A 276 -12.23 4.44 -8.53
CA ARG A 276 -11.17 5.43 -8.34
C ARG A 276 -10.54 5.22 -6.97
N PRO A 277 -9.55 4.33 -6.84
CA PRO A 277 -8.86 4.14 -5.58
C PRO A 277 -8.05 5.38 -5.20
N PHE A 278 -7.75 5.54 -3.92
CA PHE A 278 -6.90 6.63 -3.42
C PHE A 278 -5.89 6.12 -2.38
N GLY A 279 -4.80 6.88 -2.23
CA GLY A 279 -3.76 6.59 -1.23
C GLY A 279 -2.95 5.30 -1.46
N LEU A 280 -3.06 4.63 -2.63
CA LEU A 280 -2.33 3.39 -2.89
C LEU A 280 -0.83 3.60 -3.16
N VAL A 281 -0.41 4.78 -3.62
CA VAL A 281 1.00 5.02 -4.00
C VAL A 281 1.79 5.70 -2.89
N SER A 282 1.14 6.51 -2.05
CA SER A 282 1.79 7.25 -0.96
C SER A 282 2.64 6.37 0.00
N PRO A 283 2.14 5.25 0.56
CA PRO A 283 2.96 4.42 1.45
C PRO A 283 4.15 3.78 0.73
N ILE A 284 4.00 3.46 -0.56
CA ILE A 284 5.07 2.88 -1.38
C ILE A 284 6.15 3.91 -1.65
N TYR A 285 5.75 5.12 -2.06
CA TYR A 285 6.67 6.24 -2.27
C TYR A 285 7.49 6.50 -1.02
N TRP A 286 6.87 6.55 0.16
CA TRP A 286 7.57 6.75 1.42
C TRP A 286 8.49 5.59 1.79
N ILE A 287 8.07 4.33 1.58
CA ILE A 287 8.96 3.18 1.81
C ILE A 287 10.19 3.26 0.91
N CYS A 288 10.05 3.60 -0.37
CA CYS A 288 11.17 3.68 -1.31
C CYS A 288 12.09 4.89 -1.05
N THR A 289 11.52 6.06 -0.77
CA THR A 289 12.28 7.33 -0.72
C THR A 289 12.61 7.80 0.69
N GLY A 290 11.83 7.40 1.69
CA GLY A 290 11.86 7.94 3.05
C GLY A 290 11.23 9.33 3.18
N GLN A 291 10.63 9.86 2.11
CA GLN A 291 10.03 11.18 2.08
C GLN A 291 8.52 11.10 1.88
N ARG A 292 7.79 12.04 2.49
CA ARG A 292 6.34 12.16 2.27
C ARG A 292 6.08 13.04 1.06
N ASN A 293 5.13 12.62 0.22
CA ASN A 293 4.65 13.43 -0.89
C ASN A 293 3.15 13.67 -0.72
N LEU A 294 2.80 14.91 -0.35
CA LEU A 294 1.44 15.33 -0.02
C LEU A 294 0.49 15.30 -1.22
N GLU A 295 1.01 15.34 -2.46
CA GLU A 295 0.16 15.19 -3.66
C GLU A 295 -0.33 13.75 -3.83
N LEU A 296 0.43 12.76 -3.35
CA LEU A 296 0.01 11.35 -3.35
C LEU A 296 -0.98 11.01 -2.22
N ASP A 297 -1.19 11.92 -1.28
CA ASP A 297 -2.14 11.78 -0.18
C ASP A 297 -3.55 12.27 -0.52
N LYS A 298 -3.70 12.95 -1.67
CA LYS A 298 -4.99 13.44 -2.17
C LYS A 298 -5.79 12.31 -2.81
N ASP A 299 -7.10 12.51 -2.89
CA ASP A 299 -8.06 11.59 -3.51
C ASP A 299 -8.02 11.67 -5.05
#